data_AF-A0A4D7K1X9-F1
#
_entry.id   AF-A0A4D7K1X9-F1
#
_cell.length_a   1.000
_cell.length_b   1.000
_cell.length_c   1.000
_cell.angle_alpha   90.00
_cell.angle_beta   90.00
_cell.angle_gamma   90.00
#
_symmetry.space_group_name_H-M   'P 1'
#
loop_
_entity.id
_entity.type
_entity.pdbx_description
1 polymer ?
#
loop_
_entity_poly.entity_id
_entity_poly.type
_entity_poly.pdbx_seq_one_letter_code
_entity_poly.pdbx_strand_id
1 'polypeptide(L)'
;MKTIFKPILFLFLLITFNSCSLKEECPSCFTPPVNFYFEFVDSTTGENLITNGTYDPEQIQIINIDDESTIEYNLVTEDDLNIIKVSSIGWETEVVNYRFDLAGNELFTFRVDATRKNEDCCSYTEYNEIAVSGIDYEIVDGTNIYKIKLD
;
A
#
# COMPACT_ATOMS: atom_id res chain seq x y z
N MET A 1 -32.82 -70.43 30.55
CA MET A 1 -31.71 -69.85 29.75
C MET A 1 -32.19 -68.51 29.20
N LYS A 2 -31.85 -67.39 29.85
CA LYS A 2 -32.23 -66.04 29.39
C LYS A 2 -31.01 -65.45 28.67
N THR A 3 -31.11 -65.28 27.36
CA THR A 3 -30.10 -64.64 26.52
C THR A 3 -30.01 -63.15 26.84
N ILE A 4 -29.09 -62.78 27.72
CA ILE A 4 -28.71 -61.39 28.00
C ILE A 4 -27.65 -61.01 26.97
N PHE A 5 -28.07 -60.62 25.77
CA PHE A 5 -27.17 -60.12 24.75
C PHE A 5 -27.92 -59.04 23.96
N LYS A 6 -27.71 -57.77 24.34
CA LYS A 6 -27.99 -56.50 23.61
C LYS A 6 -28.31 -55.38 24.61
N PRO A 7 -27.29 -54.77 25.21
CA PRO A 7 -27.27 -53.30 25.15
C PRO A 7 -25.90 -52.73 24.71
N ILE A 8 -24.92 -53.59 24.39
CA ILE A 8 -23.57 -53.14 24.01
C ILE A 8 -23.51 -52.56 22.59
N LEU A 9 -24.43 -52.96 21.70
CA LEU A 9 -24.44 -52.48 20.30
C LEU A 9 -24.93 -51.03 20.16
N PHE A 10 -25.60 -50.47 21.17
CA PHE A 10 -26.11 -49.10 21.12
C PHE A 10 -25.05 -48.06 21.54
N LEU A 11 -24.06 -48.47 22.35
CA LEU A 11 -23.00 -47.59 22.83
C LEU A 11 -21.93 -47.30 21.76
N PHE A 12 -21.77 -48.18 20.77
CA PHE A 12 -20.80 -48.01 19.67
C PHE A 12 -21.28 -47.04 18.58
N LEU A 13 -22.59 -46.74 18.51
CA LEU A 13 -23.17 -45.87 17.48
C LEU A 13 -22.96 -44.37 17.78
N LEU A 14 -22.80 -44.00 19.05
CA LEU A 14 -22.67 -42.61 19.51
C LEU A 14 -21.28 -41.99 19.25
N ILE A 15 -20.28 -42.79 18.88
CA ILE A 15 -18.89 -42.33 18.71
C ILE A 15 -18.63 -41.84 17.26
N THR A 16 -19.56 -42.09 16.32
CA THR A 16 -19.31 -41.87 14.87
C THR A 16 -19.66 -40.47 14.34
N PHE A 17 -20.13 -39.54 15.18
CA PHE A 17 -20.53 -38.19 14.73
C PHE A 17 -19.61 -37.05 15.18
N ASN A 18 -18.47 -37.34 15.80
CA ASN A 18 -17.42 -36.32 15.98
C ASN A 18 -16.57 -36.23 14.70
N SER A 19 -17.21 -35.82 13.59
CA SER A 19 -16.48 -35.20 12.50
C SER A 19 -15.94 -33.89 13.07
N CYS A 20 -14.67 -33.89 13.47
CA CYS A 20 -13.95 -32.65 13.58
C CYS A 20 -14.00 -32.03 12.19
N SER A 21 -14.78 -30.97 12.02
CA SER A 21 -14.49 -30.00 10.96
C SER A 21 -13.07 -29.53 11.27
N LEU A 22 -12.08 -30.04 10.56
CA LEU A 22 -10.79 -29.39 10.48
C LEU A 22 -11.13 -28.00 10.00
N LYS A 23 -11.20 -27.01 10.91
CA LYS A 23 -11.11 -25.62 10.52
C LYS A 23 -9.83 -25.60 9.71
N GLU A 24 -9.94 -25.28 8.42
CA GLU A 24 -8.75 -25.13 7.59
C GLU A 24 -7.78 -24.27 8.39
N GLU A 25 -6.63 -24.84 8.75
CA GLU A 25 -5.60 -24.12 9.47
C GLU A 25 -5.08 -23.07 8.49
N CYS A 26 -5.70 -21.90 8.55
CA CYS A 26 -5.41 -20.84 7.62
C CYS A 26 -4.08 -20.21 8.02
N PRO A 27 -3.02 -20.31 7.20
CA PRO A 27 -1.79 -19.60 7.49
C PRO A 27 -2.09 -18.10 7.46
N SER A 28 -1.76 -17.39 8.54
CA SER A 28 -1.85 -15.93 8.54
C SER A 28 -0.92 -15.37 7.45
N CYS A 29 -1.49 -14.79 6.40
CA CYS A 29 -0.75 -14.09 5.35
C CYS A 29 -1.08 -12.60 5.37
N PHE A 30 -0.04 -11.78 5.31
CA PHE A 30 -0.16 -10.33 5.32
C PHE A 30 0.78 -9.74 4.28
N THR A 31 0.21 -9.01 3.33
CA THR A 31 0.95 -8.21 2.37
C THR A 31 0.78 -6.74 2.75
N PRO A 32 1.87 -6.02 3.09
CA PRO A 32 1.79 -4.59 3.34
C PRO A 32 1.40 -3.84 2.06
N PRO A 33 0.82 -2.64 2.18
CA PRO A 33 0.61 -1.74 1.05
C PRO A 33 1.95 -1.39 0.37
N VAL A 34 1.90 -1.02 -0.91
CA VAL A 34 3.11 -0.55 -1.61
C VAL A 34 3.46 0.86 -1.17
N ASN A 35 4.75 1.19 -1.24
CA ASN A 35 5.18 2.58 -1.11
C ASN A 35 5.09 3.29 -2.45
N PHE A 36 4.83 4.59 -2.42
CA PHE A 36 4.85 5.48 -3.57
C PHE A 36 6.12 6.31 -3.53
N TYR A 37 6.86 6.32 -4.65
CA TYR A 37 8.14 7.00 -4.74
C TYR A 37 8.08 8.11 -5.78
N PHE A 38 8.59 9.29 -5.44
CA PHE A 38 8.60 10.46 -6.31
C PHE A 38 10.03 10.92 -6.51
N GLU A 39 10.45 10.97 -7.76
CA GLU A 39 11.75 11.49 -8.17
C GLU A 39 11.52 12.79 -8.93
N PHE A 40 12.16 13.89 -8.49
CA PHE A 40 12.06 15.18 -9.16
C PHE A 40 13.22 15.34 -10.12
N VAL A 41 12.93 15.44 -11.42
CA VAL A 41 13.94 15.51 -12.48
C VAL A 41 13.75 16.71 -13.36
N ASP A 42 14.85 17.25 -13.86
CA ASP A 42 14.84 18.28 -14.90
C ASP A 42 14.27 17.70 -16.20
N SER A 43 13.31 18.39 -16.82
CA SER A 43 12.57 17.91 -17.98
C SER A 43 13.44 17.77 -19.24
N THR A 44 14.56 18.52 -19.29
CA THR A 44 15.44 18.60 -20.46
C THR A 44 16.63 17.66 -20.36
N THR A 45 17.25 17.61 -19.19
CA THR A 45 18.48 16.85 -18.93
C THR A 45 18.22 15.49 -18.29
N GLY A 46 17.09 15.34 -17.59
CA GLY A 46 16.77 14.16 -16.78
C GLY A 46 17.59 14.06 -15.50
N GLU A 47 18.33 15.09 -15.11
CA GLU A 47 19.08 15.12 -13.86
C GLU A 47 18.14 15.21 -12.65
N ASN A 48 18.46 14.46 -11.59
CA ASN A 48 17.73 14.52 -10.33
C ASN A 48 18.01 15.85 -9.61
N LEU A 49 16.94 16.63 -9.39
CA LEU A 49 17.01 18.02 -8.94
C LEU A 49 17.34 18.17 -7.45
N ILE A 50 17.17 17.09 -6.66
CA ILE A 50 17.65 17.03 -5.28
C ILE A 50 19.16 16.73 -5.28
N THR A 51 19.57 15.77 -6.11
CA THR A 51 20.98 15.33 -6.20
C THR A 51 21.90 16.44 -6.70
N ASN A 52 21.47 17.22 -7.69
CA ASN A 52 22.26 18.33 -8.23
C ASN A 52 22.15 19.62 -7.38
N GLY A 53 21.39 19.60 -6.27
CA GLY A 53 21.26 20.71 -5.32
C GLY A 53 20.34 21.84 -5.78
N THR A 54 19.55 21.66 -6.83
CA THR A 54 18.58 22.66 -7.28
C THR A 54 17.45 22.85 -6.26
N TYR A 55 16.99 21.75 -5.66
CA TYR A 55 15.99 21.75 -4.60
C TYR A 55 16.50 21.10 -3.33
N ASP A 56 16.22 21.74 -2.20
CA ASP A 56 16.37 21.14 -0.89
C ASP A 56 15.09 20.32 -0.58
N PRO A 57 15.21 19.04 -0.17
CA PRO A 57 14.07 18.23 0.24
C PRO A 57 13.16 18.93 1.27
N GLU A 58 13.70 19.77 2.15
CA GLU A 58 12.91 20.53 3.14
C GLU A 58 11.91 21.51 2.50
N GLN A 59 12.08 21.83 1.22
CA GLN A 59 11.14 22.67 0.47
C GLN A 59 9.90 21.91 -0.02
N ILE A 60 9.91 20.58 0.08
CA ILE A 60 8.80 19.71 -0.34
C ILE A 60 7.84 19.53 0.83
N GLN A 61 6.56 19.82 0.59
CA GLN A 61 5.46 19.53 1.50
C GLN A 61 4.40 18.68 0.80
N ILE A 62 3.81 17.75 1.54
CA ILE A 62 2.71 16.92 1.05
C ILE A 62 1.53 17.20 1.98
N ILE A 63 0.40 17.61 1.41
CA ILE A 63 -0.78 18.04 2.17
C ILE A 63 -1.97 17.21 1.72
N ASN A 64 -2.72 16.66 2.66
CA ASN A 64 -4.02 16.07 2.37
C ASN A 64 -5.04 17.18 2.10
N ILE A 65 -5.61 17.19 0.90
CA ILE A 65 -6.54 18.22 0.45
C ILE A 65 -7.85 18.17 1.24
N ASP A 66 -8.24 17.00 1.74
CA ASP A 66 -9.54 16.82 2.39
C ASP A 66 -9.58 17.42 3.81
N ASP A 67 -8.45 17.44 4.53
CA ASP A 67 -8.36 17.92 5.92
C ASP A 67 -7.22 18.91 6.20
N GLU A 68 -6.45 19.29 5.18
CA GLU A 68 -5.27 20.17 5.24
C GLU A 68 -4.17 19.68 6.19
N SER A 69 -4.15 18.39 6.51
CA SER A 69 -3.08 17.78 7.31
C SER A 69 -1.80 17.59 6.49
N THR A 70 -0.65 17.76 7.13
CA THR A 70 0.64 17.44 6.51
C THR A 70 0.88 15.93 6.53
N ILE A 71 1.25 15.38 5.38
CA ILE A 71 1.61 13.98 5.22
C ILE A 71 3.12 13.81 5.37
N GLU A 72 3.51 12.90 6.26
CA GLU A 72 4.90 12.53 6.44
C GLU A 72 5.44 11.73 5.25
N TYR A 73 6.68 12.00 4.89
CA TYR A 73 7.44 11.24 3.90
C TYR A 73 8.85 10.95 4.41
N ASN A 74 9.52 9.99 3.77
CA ASN A 74 10.94 9.73 3.99
C ASN A 74 11.72 10.09 2.72
N LEU A 75 12.89 10.72 2.88
CA LEU A 75 13.85 10.85 1.80
C LEU A 75 14.71 9.58 1.75
N VAL A 76 14.76 8.92 0.59
CA VAL A 76 15.63 7.77 0.35
C VAL A 76 16.85 8.25 -0.42
N THR A 77 18.02 8.21 0.23
CA THR A 77 19.29 8.70 -0.31
C THR A 77 20.28 7.57 -0.61
N GLU A 78 19.92 6.32 -0.35
CA GLU A 78 20.75 5.15 -0.67
C GLU A 78 21.06 5.12 -2.17
N ASP A 79 22.29 4.78 -2.52
CA ASP A 79 22.78 4.69 -3.91
C ASP A 79 22.52 5.96 -4.76
N ASP A 80 22.56 7.14 -4.14
CA ASP A 80 22.33 8.46 -4.76
C ASP A 80 20.93 8.62 -5.40
N LEU A 81 19.95 7.81 -4.99
CA LEU A 81 18.59 7.85 -5.55
C LEU A 81 17.88 9.18 -5.30
N ASN A 82 18.00 9.74 -4.08
CA ASN A 82 17.38 11.00 -3.65
C ASN A 82 15.91 11.13 -4.08
N ILE A 83 15.07 10.18 -3.62
CA ILE A 83 13.64 10.10 -3.94
C ILE A 83 12.77 10.24 -2.68
N ILE A 84 11.60 10.84 -2.84
CA ILE A 84 10.60 10.98 -1.78
C ILE A 84 9.74 9.72 -1.71
N LYS A 85 9.65 9.11 -0.51
CA LYS A 85 8.87 7.90 -0.25
C LYS A 85 7.68 8.19 0.65
N VAL A 86 6.48 7.96 0.14
CA VAL A 86 5.21 8.02 0.88
C VAL A 86 4.75 6.58 1.17
N SER A 87 4.50 6.29 2.45
CA SER A 87 4.18 4.93 2.94
C SER A 87 2.84 4.85 3.70
N SER A 88 2.11 5.96 3.81
CA SER A 88 0.87 6.08 4.57
C SER A 88 -0.36 5.51 3.86
N ILE A 89 -0.30 5.30 2.55
CA ILE A 89 -1.47 5.01 1.71
C ILE A 89 -1.73 3.51 1.60
N GLY A 90 -2.99 3.11 1.79
CA GLY A 90 -3.51 1.79 1.54
C GLY A 90 -3.51 0.86 2.75
N TRP A 91 -3.23 1.39 3.95
CA TRP A 91 -3.32 0.62 5.20
C TRP A 91 -4.77 0.35 5.61
N GLU A 92 -5.71 1.14 5.09
CA GLU A 92 -7.14 0.94 5.19
C GLU A 92 -7.82 1.11 3.82
N THR A 93 -9.14 0.93 3.78
CA THR A 93 -9.91 1.29 2.59
C THR A 93 -10.14 2.79 2.61
N GLU A 94 -9.51 3.50 1.67
CA GLU A 94 -9.42 4.95 1.67
C GLU A 94 -9.33 5.50 0.25
N VAL A 95 -9.74 6.75 0.11
CA VAL A 95 -9.50 7.55 -1.08
C VAL A 95 -8.76 8.79 -0.60
N VAL A 96 -7.52 8.95 -1.04
CA VAL A 96 -6.68 10.08 -0.64
C VAL A 96 -6.46 11.02 -1.82
N ASN A 97 -6.41 12.31 -1.52
CA ASN A 97 -6.10 13.36 -2.48
C ASN A 97 -5.00 14.23 -1.87
N TYR A 98 -3.75 14.05 -2.31
CA TYR A 98 -2.61 14.78 -1.79
C TYR A 98 -2.18 15.88 -2.75
N ARG A 99 -1.83 17.05 -2.22
CA ARG A 99 -1.17 18.14 -2.91
C ARG A 99 0.31 18.11 -2.58
N PHE A 100 1.16 18.15 -3.60
CA PHE A 100 2.60 18.31 -3.45
C PHE A 100 2.94 19.77 -3.70
N ASP A 101 3.51 20.42 -2.68
CA ASP A 101 3.98 21.79 -2.75
C ASP A 101 5.52 21.79 -2.78
N LEU A 102 6.09 22.68 -3.59
CA LEU A 102 7.53 22.93 -3.66
C LEU A 102 7.80 24.41 -3.42
N ALA A 103 8.60 24.70 -2.40
CA ALA A 103 8.92 26.07 -1.97
C ALA A 103 7.66 26.94 -1.77
N GLY A 104 6.58 26.34 -1.25
CA GLY A 104 5.31 27.00 -0.96
C GLY A 104 4.36 27.20 -2.14
N ASN A 105 4.65 26.64 -3.31
CA ASN A 105 3.75 26.66 -4.46
C ASN A 105 3.25 25.25 -4.76
N GLU A 106 1.96 25.14 -5.08
CA GLU A 106 1.38 23.89 -5.58
C GLU A 106 2.10 23.46 -6.85
N LEU A 107 2.55 22.20 -6.85
CA LEU A 107 3.24 21.60 -7.98
C LEU A 107 2.34 20.63 -8.73
N PHE A 108 1.76 19.66 -8.00
CA PHE A 108 0.85 18.67 -8.58
C PHE A 108 -0.06 18.07 -7.51
N THR A 109 -1.08 17.34 -7.95
CA THR A 109 -1.92 16.53 -7.07
C THR A 109 -1.78 15.05 -7.37
N PHE A 110 -1.86 14.24 -6.32
CA PHE A 110 -1.74 12.80 -6.35
C PHE A 110 -2.94 12.16 -5.66
N ARG A 111 -3.71 11.39 -6.43
CA ARG A 111 -4.91 10.72 -5.97
C ARG A 111 -4.71 9.21 -5.98
N VAL A 112 -5.12 8.56 -4.89
CA VAL A 112 -5.14 7.10 -4.79
C VAL A 112 -6.49 6.64 -4.23
N ASP A 113 -7.13 5.71 -4.92
CA ASP A 113 -8.27 4.94 -4.42
C ASP A 113 -7.77 3.54 -4.07
N ALA A 114 -7.75 3.23 -2.77
CA ALA A 114 -7.23 1.98 -2.22
C ALA A 114 -8.33 1.22 -1.46
N THR A 115 -8.40 -0.08 -1.67
CA THR A 115 -9.30 -0.99 -0.94
C THR A 115 -8.49 -2.05 -0.20
N ARG A 116 -8.59 -2.07 1.13
CA ARG A 116 -7.98 -3.12 1.96
C ARG A 116 -8.89 -4.35 1.96
N LYS A 117 -8.36 -5.47 1.46
CA LYS A 117 -9.07 -6.75 1.36
C LYS A 117 -8.58 -7.75 2.38
N ASN A 118 -9.47 -8.66 2.77
CA ASN A 118 -9.17 -9.86 3.53
C ASN A 118 -9.92 -11.03 2.89
N GLU A 119 -9.21 -11.80 2.06
CA GLU A 119 -9.74 -12.91 1.28
C GLU A 119 -8.81 -14.10 1.44
N ASP A 120 -9.35 -15.33 1.50
CA ASP A 120 -8.58 -16.56 1.71
C ASP A 120 -7.56 -16.47 2.87
N CYS A 121 -7.95 -15.74 3.94
CA CYS A 121 -7.15 -15.40 5.11
C CYS A 121 -5.91 -14.52 4.87
N CYS A 122 -5.76 -13.98 3.66
CA CYS A 122 -4.71 -13.03 3.32
C CYS A 122 -5.25 -11.60 3.36
N SER A 123 -4.53 -10.73 4.06
CA SER A 123 -4.78 -9.29 4.03
C SER A 123 -3.84 -8.59 3.06
N TYR A 124 -4.40 -7.85 2.10
CA TYR A 124 -3.65 -7.12 1.08
C TYR A 124 -4.43 -5.87 0.63
N THR A 125 -3.79 -5.00 -0.15
CA THR A 125 -4.40 -3.76 -0.66
C THR A 125 -4.52 -3.84 -2.18
N GLU A 126 -5.71 -3.57 -2.69
CA GLU A 126 -5.98 -3.36 -4.11
C GLU A 126 -6.05 -1.85 -4.37
N TYR A 127 -5.43 -1.40 -5.47
CA TYR A 127 -5.46 0.00 -5.89
C TYR A 127 -6.35 0.14 -7.12
N ASN A 128 -7.50 0.78 -6.95
CA ASN A 128 -8.51 0.96 -7.99
C ASN A 128 -8.13 2.10 -8.94
N GLU A 129 -7.50 3.13 -8.40
CA GLU A 129 -7.05 4.31 -9.13
C GLU A 129 -5.75 4.84 -8.51
N ILE A 130 -4.80 5.20 -9.37
CA ILE A 130 -3.63 6.00 -9.01
C ILE A 130 -3.45 7.05 -10.10
N ALA A 131 -3.48 8.33 -9.73
CA ALA A 131 -3.45 9.41 -10.68
C ALA A 131 -2.57 10.57 -10.20
N VAL A 132 -1.70 11.07 -11.08
CA VAL A 132 -0.97 12.33 -10.93
C VAL A 132 -1.61 13.35 -11.88
N SER A 133 -1.85 14.57 -11.39
CA SER A 133 -2.46 15.66 -12.16
C SER A 133 -1.72 16.98 -11.95
N GLY A 134 -1.67 17.81 -12.99
CA GLY A 134 -1.05 19.14 -12.93
C GLY A 134 0.41 19.19 -13.35
N ILE A 135 1.06 18.05 -13.60
CA ILE A 135 2.46 17.98 -14.02
C ILE A 135 2.72 16.81 -14.98
N ASP A 136 3.74 16.97 -15.80
CA ASP A 136 4.25 15.89 -16.64
C ASP A 136 5.07 14.90 -15.80
N TYR A 137 4.86 13.61 -16.05
CA TYR A 137 5.57 12.56 -15.33
C TYR A 137 5.75 11.30 -16.18
N GLU A 138 6.67 10.45 -15.74
CA GLU A 138 6.86 9.09 -16.26
C GLU A 138 6.90 8.11 -15.09
N ILE A 139 6.39 6.90 -15.29
CA ILE A 139 6.55 5.80 -14.33
C ILE A 139 7.72 4.95 -14.81
N VAL A 140 8.69 4.70 -13.93
CA VAL A 140 9.82 3.82 -14.26
C VAL A 140 9.32 2.37 -14.31
N ASP A 141 9.38 1.76 -15.50
CA ASP A 141 8.90 0.41 -15.76
C ASP A 141 9.36 -0.61 -14.71
N GLY A 142 8.41 -1.40 -14.20
CA GLY A 142 8.67 -2.42 -13.19
C GLY A 142 8.92 -1.88 -11.79
N THR A 143 8.73 -0.58 -11.56
CA THR A 143 8.85 0.07 -10.25
C THR A 143 7.61 0.93 -9.94
N ASN A 144 7.50 1.41 -8.70
CA ASN A 144 6.50 2.40 -8.29
C ASN A 144 7.10 3.82 -8.17
N ILE A 145 8.09 4.14 -9.00
CA ILE A 145 8.77 5.44 -9.02
C ILE A 145 8.13 6.32 -10.09
N TYR A 146 7.57 7.45 -9.64
CA TYR A 146 7.02 8.52 -10.45
C TYR A 146 8.11 9.58 -10.65
N LYS A 147 8.64 9.68 -11.87
CA LYS A 147 9.54 10.74 -12.29
C LYS A 147 8.74 11.98 -12.66
N ILE A 148 8.72 12.94 -11.75
CA ILE A 148 8.06 14.23 -11.89
C ILE A 148 9.00 15.17 -12.66
N LYS A 149 8.57 15.66 -13.81
CA LYS A 149 9.39 16.49 -14.70
C LYS A 149 9.16 17.98 -14.44
N LEU A 150 10.25 18.70 -14.16
CA LEU A 150 10.27 20.13 -13.87
C LEU A 150 11.11 20.89 -14.91
N ASP A 151 10.64 22.07 -15.31
CA ASP A 151 11.30 22.95 -16.28
C ASP A 151 12.27 23.96 -15.63
#